data_AF-A0A2K1NX57-F1
#
_entry.id   AF-A0A2K1NX57-F1
#
_cell.length_a   1.000
_cell.length_b   1.000
_cell.length_c   1.000
_cell.angle_alpha   90.00
_cell.angle_beta   90.00
_cell.angle_gamma   90.00
#
_symmetry.space_group_name_H-M   'P 1'
#
loop_
_entity.id
_entity.type
_entity.pdbx_description
1 polymer ?
#
loop_
_entity_poly.entity_id
_entity_poly.type
_entity_poly.pdbx_seq_one_letter_code
_entity_poly.pdbx_strand_id
1 'polypeptide(L)'
;MSDYDGEEFREFLNRLFKEHPELQKFNLEFLKNADPSEMDEIIENLKEAAYKFKEAEISVRSEVEEKLNYNIDDLEINFDNFLETITIFPFALTINSEMLKEKDTKGRLSGKFFGMYINFKYDNIFELLSIRKVGAMKIASLMRNNFFKFLPIKQKIYDYIKTAVNTYLKATALAKYFEIDEIREFNMLVILRNKLNIPNSKLFEEILSSEENEKYYMIKAYFITEFAIAVVEKDSV
;
A
#
# COMPACT_ATOMS: atom_id res chain seq x y z
N MET A 1 -14.67 -24.54 -2.01
CA MET A 1 -14.54 -23.72 -3.24
C MET A 1 -15.90 -23.37 -3.81
N SER A 2 -16.54 -22.37 -3.21
CA SER A 2 -17.58 -21.61 -3.90
C SER A 2 -16.87 -20.58 -4.78
N ASP A 3 -16.76 -20.83 -6.07
CA ASP A 3 -16.35 -19.80 -7.03
C ASP A 3 -17.53 -18.84 -7.17
N TYR A 4 -17.45 -17.66 -6.53
CA TYR A 4 -18.36 -16.57 -6.87
C TYR A 4 -18.03 -16.09 -8.29
N ASP A 5 -19.05 -15.97 -9.13
CA ASP A 5 -18.87 -15.27 -10.40
C ASP A 5 -18.52 -13.79 -10.15
N GLY A 6 -18.01 -13.11 -11.18
CA GLY A 6 -17.57 -11.71 -11.06
C GLY A 6 -18.68 -10.70 -10.74
N GLU A 7 -19.94 -10.98 -11.10
CA GLU A 7 -21.10 -10.15 -10.80
C GLU A 7 -21.66 -10.43 -9.40
N GLU A 8 -21.81 -11.70 -9.02
CA GLU A 8 -22.25 -12.14 -7.69
C GLU A 8 -21.31 -11.63 -6.58
N PHE A 9 -19.99 -11.70 -6.81
CA PHE A 9 -19.01 -11.17 -5.85
C PHE A 9 -19.08 -9.64 -5.72
N ARG A 10 -19.33 -8.94 -6.83
CA ARG A 10 -19.52 -7.47 -6.81
C ARG A 10 -20.78 -7.07 -6.05
N GLU A 11 -21.89 -7.77 -6.25
CA GLU A 11 -23.12 -7.54 -5.50
C GLU A 11 -22.94 -7.80 -4.01
N PHE A 12 -22.23 -8.88 -3.66
CA PHE A 12 -21.84 -9.18 -2.29
C PHE A 12 -21.02 -8.04 -1.66
N LEU A 13 -19.96 -7.57 -2.30
CA LEU A 13 -19.14 -6.46 -1.81
C LEU A 13 -19.95 -5.16 -1.67
N ASN A 14 -20.82 -4.86 -2.64
CA ASN A 14 -21.68 -3.67 -2.58
C ASN A 14 -22.63 -3.71 -1.38
N ARG A 15 -23.23 -4.87 -1.08
CA ARG A 15 -24.06 -5.06 0.12
C ARG A 15 -23.22 -4.91 1.38
N LEU A 16 -22.07 -5.58 1.45
CA LEU A 16 -21.15 -5.53 2.59
C LEU A 16 -20.71 -4.10 2.90
N PHE A 17 -20.32 -3.32 1.90
CA PHE A 17 -19.91 -1.93 2.08
C PHE A 17 -21.03 -0.97 2.43
N LYS A 18 -22.28 -1.32 2.10
CA LYS A 18 -23.47 -0.54 2.50
C LYS A 18 -23.81 -0.78 3.97
N GLU A 19 -23.69 -2.01 4.43
CA GLU A 19 -23.94 -2.42 5.82
C GLU A 19 -22.77 -2.05 6.74
N HIS A 20 -21.55 -2.11 6.23
CA HIS A 20 -20.28 -1.88 6.94
C HIS A 20 -19.34 -0.94 6.15
N PRO A 21 -19.64 0.37 6.09
CA PRO A 21 -18.86 1.34 5.32
C PRO A 21 -17.38 1.42 5.72
N GLU A 22 -17.04 1.06 6.96
CA GLU A 22 -15.67 0.99 7.47
C GLU A 22 -14.78 0.03 6.67
N LEU A 23 -15.36 -1.00 6.05
CA LEU A 23 -14.64 -2.02 5.30
C LEU A 23 -14.16 -1.55 3.92
N GLN A 24 -14.68 -0.42 3.42
CA GLN A 24 -14.24 0.18 2.13
C GLN A 24 -12.75 0.56 2.10
N LYS A 25 -12.08 0.55 3.26
CA LYS A 25 -10.65 0.85 3.41
C LYS A 25 -9.73 -0.35 3.13
N PHE A 26 -10.28 -1.56 2.98
CA PHE A 26 -9.53 -2.77 2.71
C PHE A 26 -9.72 -3.23 1.26
N ASN A 27 -8.68 -3.82 0.66
CA ASN A 27 -8.88 -4.59 -0.56
C ASN A 27 -9.46 -5.96 -0.17
N LEU A 28 -10.73 -6.20 -0.50
CA LEU A 28 -11.45 -7.43 -0.17
C LEU A 28 -11.47 -8.45 -1.31
N GLU A 29 -10.76 -8.23 -2.42
CA GLU A 29 -10.76 -9.16 -3.57
C GLU A 29 -10.33 -10.59 -3.21
N PHE A 30 -9.51 -10.74 -2.17
CA PHE A 30 -9.09 -12.04 -1.68
C PHE A 30 -10.26 -12.89 -1.12
N LEU A 31 -11.38 -12.27 -0.75
CA LEU A 31 -12.58 -12.99 -0.30
C LEU A 31 -13.24 -13.78 -1.43
N LYS A 32 -12.97 -13.45 -2.71
CA LYS A 32 -13.55 -14.15 -3.86
C LYS A 32 -13.27 -15.66 -3.84
N ASN A 33 -12.13 -16.05 -3.27
CA ASN A 33 -11.66 -17.44 -3.21
C ASN A 33 -11.75 -18.04 -1.80
N ALA A 34 -12.31 -17.31 -0.82
CA ALA A 34 -12.43 -17.79 0.56
C ALA A 34 -13.63 -18.73 0.72
N ASP A 35 -13.52 -19.74 1.59
CA ASP A 35 -14.68 -20.58 1.91
C ASP A 35 -15.71 -19.76 2.73
N PRO A 36 -17.03 -19.97 2.54
CA PRO A 36 -18.06 -19.10 3.12
C PRO A 36 -18.01 -18.96 4.65
N SER A 37 -17.68 -20.04 5.37
CA SER A 37 -17.53 -20.00 6.83
C SER A 37 -16.30 -19.23 7.29
N GLU A 38 -15.23 -19.22 6.49
CA GLU A 38 -14.03 -18.42 6.76
C GLU A 38 -14.27 -16.95 6.41
N MET A 39 -15.07 -16.68 5.38
CA MET A 39 -15.40 -15.33 4.93
C MET A 39 -16.10 -14.52 6.03
N ASP A 40 -17.08 -15.10 6.73
CA ASP A 40 -17.77 -14.44 7.84
C ASP A 40 -16.79 -14.11 8.99
N GLU A 41 -15.91 -15.05 9.34
CA GLU A 41 -14.88 -14.84 10.37
C GLU A 41 -13.89 -13.73 9.96
N ILE A 42 -13.44 -13.73 8.71
CA ILE A 42 -12.55 -12.69 8.17
C ILE A 42 -13.23 -11.33 8.22
N ILE A 43 -14.50 -11.25 7.85
CA ILE A 43 -15.27 -10.01 7.85
C ILE A 43 -15.40 -9.45 9.27
N GLU A 44 -15.74 -10.28 10.26
CA GLU A 44 -15.80 -9.84 11.66
C GLU A 44 -14.44 -9.36 12.17
N ASN A 45 -13.36 -10.09 11.87
CA ASN A 45 -12.00 -9.66 12.21
C ASN A 45 -11.63 -8.32 11.57
N LEU A 46 -12.04 -8.09 10.32
CA LEU A 46 -11.79 -6.82 9.62
C LEU A 46 -12.62 -5.67 10.19
N LYS A 47 -13.86 -5.90 10.62
CA LYS A 47 -14.67 -4.89 11.31
C LYS A 47 -14.04 -4.47 12.63
N GLU A 48 -13.64 -5.45 13.43
CA GLU A 48 -12.94 -5.20 14.69
C GLU A 48 -11.62 -4.46 14.45
N ALA A 49 -10.83 -4.89 13.47
CA ALA A 49 -9.62 -4.20 13.06
C ALA A 49 -9.91 -2.75 12.63
N ALA A 50 -10.94 -2.51 11.82
CA ALA A 50 -11.33 -1.18 11.37
C ALA A 50 -11.68 -0.24 12.53
N TYR A 51 -12.37 -0.77 13.54
CA TYR A 51 -12.70 -0.05 14.77
C TYR A 51 -11.41 0.30 15.55
N LYS A 52 -10.55 -0.68 15.82
CA LYS A 52 -9.27 -0.49 16.52
C LYS A 52 -8.35 0.50 15.80
N PHE A 53 -8.29 0.44 14.46
CA PHE A 53 -7.56 1.43 13.66
C PHE A 53 -8.09 2.84 13.86
N LYS A 54 -9.41 3.02 13.88
CA LYS A 54 -10.03 4.33 14.06
C LYS A 54 -9.73 4.90 15.45
N GLU A 55 -9.83 4.10 16.49
CA GLU A 55 -9.47 4.52 17.85
C GLU A 55 -7.99 4.87 17.96
N ALA A 56 -7.11 3.99 17.46
CA ALA A 56 -5.67 4.22 17.44
C ALA A 56 -5.28 5.46 16.63
N GLU A 57 -5.97 5.72 15.50
CA GLU A 57 -5.75 6.94 14.72
C GLU A 57 -6.11 8.20 15.52
N ILE A 58 -7.23 8.18 16.25
CA ILE A 58 -7.63 9.30 17.12
C ILE A 58 -6.60 9.52 18.23
N SER A 59 -6.10 8.44 18.86
CA SER A 59 -5.17 8.54 19.99
C SER A 59 -3.80 9.10 19.57
N VAL A 60 -3.24 8.65 18.44
CA VAL A 60 -1.88 9.03 18.03
C VAL A 60 -1.83 10.32 17.21
N ARG A 61 -2.96 10.76 16.61
CA ARG A 61 -2.95 11.86 15.64
C ARG A 61 -2.29 13.12 16.20
N SER A 62 -2.72 13.62 17.35
CA SER A 62 -2.18 14.87 17.91
C SER A 62 -0.66 14.81 18.12
N GLU A 63 -0.14 13.70 18.67
CA GLU A 63 1.30 13.52 18.87
C GLU A 63 2.06 13.52 17.53
N VAL A 64 1.55 12.81 16.53
CA VAL A 64 2.17 12.74 15.20
C VAL A 64 2.16 14.09 14.51
N GLU A 65 1.02 14.80 14.56
CA GLU A 65 0.90 16.12 13.97
C GLU A 65 1.84 17.13 14.62
N GLU A 66 2.01 17.09 15.94
CA GLU A 66 2.93 17.96 16.68
C GLU A 66 4.40 17.64 16.36
N LYS A 67 4.80 16.36 16.43
CA LYS A 67 6.19 15.94 16.19
C LYS A 67 6.65 16.05 14.74
N LEU A 68 5.73 16.11 13.79
CA LEU A 68 6.03 16.30 12.37
C LEU A 68 5.76 17.73 11.90
N ASN A 69 5.48 18.67 12.81
CA ASN A 69 5.20 20.08 12.49
C ASN A 69 6.50 20.86 12.23
N TYR A 70 7.26 20.46 11.22
CA TYR A 70 8.48 21.14 10.80
C TYR A 70 8.18 22.24 9.79
N ASN A 71 8.94 23.33 9.85
CA ASN A 71 8.96 24.28 8.75
C ASN A 71 9.62 23.62 7.53
N ILE A 72 9.07 23.83 6.33
CA ILE A 72 9.62 23.31 5.09
C ILE A 72 11.08 23.77 4.84
N ASP A 73 11.49 24.90 5.41
CA ASP A 73 12.86 25.41 5.30
C ASP A 73 13.86 24.64 6.18
N ASP A 74 13.38 23.96 7.24
CA ASP A 74 14.20 23.11 8.10
C ASP A 74 14.37 21.69 7.54
N LEU A 75 13.56 21.33 6.53
CA LEU A 75 13.55 19.99 5.93
C LEU A 75 14.54 19.87 4.77
N GLU A 76 15.30 18.78 4.79
CA GLU A 76 16.24 18.45 3.74
C GLU A 76 15.56 17.64 2.62
N ILE A 77 14.91 18.35 1.70
CA ILE A 77 14.24 17.72 0.54
C ILE A 77 15.27 17.33 -0.52
N ASN A 78 15.74 16.08 -0.43
CA ASN A 78 16.56 15.43 -1.44
C ASN A 78 16.09 13.99 -1.67
N PHE A 79 16.67 13.31 -2.65
CA PHE A 79 16.23 11.97 -3.07
C PHE A 79 16.39 10.93 -1.95
N ASP A 80 17.53 10.92 -1.26
CA ASP A 80 17.82 9.92 -0.23
C ASP A 80 16.89 10.10 0.98
N ASN A 81 16.74 11.35 1.44
CA ASN A 81 15.83 11.69 2.53
C ASN A 81 14.36 11.42 2.16
N PHE A 82 13.97 11.59 0.89
CA PHE A 82 12.64 11.22 0.42
C PHE A 82 12.42 9.71 0.54
N LEU A 83 13.36 8.89 0.06
CA LEU A 83 13.28 7.43 0.16
C LEU A 83 13.27 6.95 1.62
N GLU A 84 14.15 7.49 2.48
CA GLU A 84 14.14 7.17 3.92
C GLU A 84 12.78 7.49 4.55
N THR A 85 12.19 8.64 4.21
CA THR A 85 10.93 9.08 4.78
C THR A 85 9.75 8.22 4.33
N ILE A 86 9.66 7.88 3.04
CA ILE A 86 8.55 7.06 2.51
C ILE A 86 8.63 5.60 2.97
N THR A 87 9.81 5.07 3.29
CA THR A 87 9.92 3.72 3.88
C THR A 87 9.37 3.69 5.31
N ILE A 88 9.50 4.79 6.06
CA ILE A 88 8.91 4.91 7.41
C ILE A 88 7.40 5.20 7.33
N PHE A 89 6.98 6.04 6.38
CA PHE A 89 5.61 6.51 6.21
C PHE A 89 5.09 6.24 4.78
N PRO A 90 4.90 4.97 4.41
CA PRO A 90 4.54 4.60 3.06
C PRO A 90 3.09 4.97 2.72
N PHE A 91 2.83 5.31 1.46
CA PHE A 91 1.48 5.61 0.96
C PHE A 91 0.59 4.37 0.81
N ALA A 92 1.20 3.20 0.75
CA ALA A 92 0.52 1.91 0.71
C ALA A 92 1.23 0.92 1.65
N LEU A 93 0.46 0.10 2.35
CA LEU A 93 0.95 -0.89 3.30
C LEU A 93 0.29 -2.24 3.04
N THR A 94 1.06 -3.31 3.16
CA THR A 94 0.53 -4.67 3.25
C THR A 94 0.42 -5.05 4.71
N ILE A 95 -0.75 -5.56 5.11
CA ILE A 95 -1.02 -6.06 6.46
C ILE A 95 -1.40 -7.53 6.30
N ASN A 96 -0.69 -8.42 6.99
CA ASN A 96 -1.09 -9.82 7.05
C ASN A 96 -2.17 -10.03 8.13
N SER A 97 -2.99 -11.08 8.00
CA SER A 97 -4.06 -11.37 8.96
C SER A 97 -3.52 -11.68 10.36
N GLU A 98 -2.31 -12.23 10.47
CA GLU A 98 -1.66 -12.50 11.75
C GLU A 98 -1.32 -11.23 12.53
N MET A 99 -1.00 -10.13 11.86
CA MET A 99 -0.75 -8.82 12.48
C MET A 99 -2.04 -8.22 13.06
N LEU A 100 -3.21 -8.64 12.59
CA LEU A 100 -4.50 -8.19 13.12
C LEU A 100 -4.93 -9.00 14.35
N LYS A 101 -4.37 -10.21 14.55
CA LYS A 101 -4.61 -11.03 15.74
C LYS A 101 -3.78 -10.45 16.89
N GLU A 102 -4.47 -9.95 17.93
CA GLU A 102 -3.88 -9.20 19.04
C GLU A 102 -2.62 -9.86 19.60
N LYS A 103 -1.48 -9.26 19.27
CA LYS A 103 -0.26 -9.37 20.05
C LYS A 103 0.07 -7.97 20.53
N ASP A 104 0.14 -7.78 21.84
CA ASP A 104 0.64 -6.56 22.50
C ASP A 104 2.08 -6.27 22.06
N THR A 105 2.21 -5.78 20.84
CA THR A 105 3.50 -5.46 20.23
C THR A 105 3.75 -4.00 20.54
N LYS A 106 4.37 -3.77 21.69
CA LYS A 106 4.82 -2.45 22.12
C LYS A 106 6.18 -2.16 21.50
N GLY A 107 6.42 -0.92 21.11
CA GLY A 107 7.69 -0.57 20.51
C GLY A 107 7.89 0.90 20.24
N ARG A 108 8.88 1.17 19.38
CA ARG A 108 9.19 2.52 18.92
C ARG A 108 9.40 2.52 17.41
N LEU A 109 8.74 3.46 16.73
CA LEU A 109 9.03 3.80 15.35
C LEU A 109 10.04 4.95 15.36
N SER A 110 11.29 4.64 15.06
CA SER A 110 12.38 5.61 14.93
C SER A 110 12.91 5.67 13.51
N GLY A 111 13.30 6.85 13.05
CA GLY A 111 13.83 7.06 11.72
C GLY A 111 14.04 8.54 11.43
N LYS A 112 13.94 8.92 10.16
CA LYS A 112 13.98 10.32 9.75
C LYS A 112 12.72 10.72 8.98
N PHE A 113 12.37 11.99 9.12
CA PHE A 113 11.36 12.70 8.34
C PHE A 113 12.06 13.87 7.65
N PHE A 114 12.41 13.69 6.37
CA PHE A 114 13.17 14.64 5.56
C PHE A 114 14.40 15.22 6.28
N GLY A 115 15.27 14.33 6.76
CA GLY A 115 16.48 14.70 7.51
C GLY A 115 16.29 14.85 9.02
N MET A 116 15.06 15.07 9.50
CA MET A 116 14.77 15.28 10.92
C MET A 116 14.54 13.97 11.66
N TYR A 117 15.22 13.73 12.78
CA TYR A 117 15.03 12.53 13.58
C TYR A 117 13.64 12.49 14.22
N ILE A 118 13.01 11.33 14.14
CA ILE A 118 11.71 11.07 14.74
C ILE A 118 11.74 9.83 15.63
N ASN A 119 10.86 9.83 16.63
CA ASN A 119 10.69 8.72 17.54
C ASN A 119 9.27 8.73 18.12
N PHE A 120 8.46 7.76 17.72
CA PHE A 120 7.11 7.54 18.20
C PHE A 120 7.04 6.27 19.02
N LYS A 121 6.40 6.33 20.19
CA LYS A 121 6.06 5.13 20.94
C LYS A 121 4.72 4.60 20.42
N TYR A 122 4.54 3.29 20.46
CA TYR A 122 3.25 2.65 20.20
C TYR A 122 3.08 1.48 21.14
N ASP A 123 1.85 1.28 21.61
CA ASP A 123 1.45 0.23 22.53
C ASP A 123 0.87 -1.01 21.83
N ASN A 124 0.52 -0.88 20.55
CA ASN A 124 0.04 -1.99 19.73
C ASN A 124 0.27 -1.73 18.24
N ILE A 125 -0.02 -2.73 17.42
CA ILE A 125 0.16 -2.67 15.97
C ILE A 125 -0.77 -1.65 15.28
N PHE A 126 -1.99 -1.46 15.81
CA PHE A 126 -2.93 -0.49 15.26
C PHE A 126 -2.41 0.94 15.44
N GLU A 127 -1.80 1.25 16.59
CA GLU A 127 -1.12 2.54 16.82
C GLU A 127 0.06 2.73 15.88
N LEU A 128 0.93 1.73 15.72
CA LEU A 128 2.06 1.80 14.78
C LEU A 128 1.59 2.14 13.36
N LEU A 129 0.59 1.41 12.87
CA LEU A 129 0.04 1.59 11.52
C LEU A 129 -0.68 2.95 11.39
N SER A 130 -1.37 3.40 12.44
CA SER A 130 -1.99 4.72 12.49
C SER A 130 -0.96 5.86 12.48
N ILE A 131 0.15 5.72 13.21
CA ILE A 131 1.28 6.68 13.15
C ILE A 131 1.80 6.77 11.71
N ARG A 132 2.03 5.61 11.06
CA ARG A 132 2.49 5.56 9.67
C ARG A 132 1.53 6.27 8.71
N LYS A 133 0.24 5.99 8.84
CA LYS A 133 -0.83 6.60 8.03
C LYS A 133 -0.88 8.13 8.20
N VAL A 134 -0.92 8.62 9.44
CA VAL A 134 -0.99 10.07 9.72
C VAL A 134 0.27 10.76 9.19
N GLY A 135 1.45 10.15 9.37
CA GLY A 135 2.69 10.66 8.79
C GLY A 135 2.66 10.73 7.26
N ALA A 136 2.16 9.68 6.57
CA ALA A 136 1.99 9.69 5.12
C ALA A 136 1.05 10.82 4.64
N MET A 137 -0.04 11.07 5.38
CA MET A 137 -0.94 12.20 5.11
C MET A 137 -0.23 13.56 5.28
N LYS A 138 0.67 13.70 6.26
CA LYS A 138 1.50 14.90 6.41
C LYS A 138 2.47 15.07 5.26
N ILE A 139 3.10 14.00 4.78
CA ILE A 139 3.96 14.06 3.58
C ILE A 139 3.14 14.54 2.37
N ALA A 140 1.96 13.96 2.13
CA ALA A 140 1.08 14.38 1.04
C ALA A 140 0.70 15.87 1.13
N SER A 141 0.37 16.35 2.33
CA SER A 141 0.06 17.77 2.55
C SER A 141 1.29 18.66 2.32
N LEU A 142 2.46 18.25 2.82
CA LEU A 142 3.71 18.98 2.66
C LEU A 142 4.10 19.12 1.20
N MET A 143 4.03 18.03 0.43
CA MET A 143 4.30 18.00 -1.01
C MET A 143 3.31 18.88 -1.77
N ARG A 144 2.00 18.79 -1.48
CA ARG A 144 0.98 19.60 -2.15
C ARG A 144 1.22 21.10 -1.94
N ASN A 145 1.55 21.50 -0.72
CA ASN A 145 1.73 22.91 -0.38
C ASN A 145 3.09 23.46 -0.82
N ASN A 146 4.08 22.59 -1.02
CA ASN A 146 5.47 22.98 -1.32
C ASN A 146 6.02 22.28 -2.58
N PHE A 147 5.16 22.03 -3.56
CA PHE A 147 5.47 21.20 -4.73
C PHE A 147 6.80 21.57 -5.42
N PHE A 148 7.10 22.87 -5.54
CA PHE A 148 8.33 23.36 -6.15
C PHE A 148 9.61 22.88 -5.46
N LYS A 149 9.60 22.59 -4.15
CA LYS A 149 10.75 22.01 -3.45
C LYS A 149 10.96 20.53 -3.75
N PHE A 150 9.90 19.81 -4.12
CA PHE A 150 9.97 18.38 -4.47
C PHE A 150 10.24 18.17 -5.96
N LEU A 151 9.95 19.17 -6.81
CA LEU A 151 10.18 19.09 -8.25
C LEU A 151 11.60 18.65 -8.65
N PRO A 152 12.69 19.11 -8.01
CA PRO A 152 14.05 18.71 -8.37
C PRO A 152 14.34 17.21 -8.21
N ILE A 153 13.60 16.51 -7.34
CA ILE A 153 13.78 15.06 -7.10
C ILE A 153 12.82 14.19 -7.92
N LYS A 154 11.80 14.78 -8.55
CA LYS A 154 10.76 14.08 -9.31
C LYS A 154 11.33 13.06 -10.30
N GLN A 155 12.27 13.48 -11.14
CA GLN A 155 12.86 12.62 -12.17
C GLN A 155 13.67 11.47 -11.56
N LYS A 156 14.41 11.73 -10.46
CA LYS A 156 15.18 10.68 -9.77
C LYS A 156 14.26 9.61 -9.19
N ILE A 157 13.14 10.00 -8.59
CA ILE A 157 12.13 9.07 -8.06
C ILE A 157 11.51 8.26 -9.21
N TYR A 158 11.13 8.92 -10.30
CA TYR A 158 10.61 8.24 -11.49
C TYR A 158 11.60 7.20 -12.02
N ASP A 159 12.87 7.58 -12.20
CA ASP A 159 13.90 6.68 -12.75
C ASP A 159 14.21 5.52 -11.79
N TYR A 160 14.21 5.78 -10.48
CA TYR A 160 14.35 4.76 -9.46
C TYR A 160 13.24 3.70 -9.56
N ILE A 161 11.99 4.14 -9.54
CA ILE A 161 10.82 3.27 -9.64
C ILE A 161 10.84 2.49 -10.97
N LYS A 162 11.06 3.19 -12.09
CA LYS A 162 11.11 2.60 -13.42
C LYS A 162 12.21 1.54 -13.53
N THR A 163 13.40 1.82 -13.00
CA THR A 163 14.54 0.91 -13.06
C THR A 163 14.28 -0.32 -12.21
N ALA A 164 13.79 -0.13 -10.98
CA ALA A 164 13.49 -1.22 -10.08
C ALA A 164 12.43 -2.15 -10.70
N VAL A 165 11.27 -1.62 -11.11
CA VAL A 165 10.18 -2.43 -11.69
C VAL A 165 10.61 -3.16 -12.96
N ASN A 166 11.28 -2.49 -13.91
CA ASN A 166 11.73 -3.15 -15.13
C ASN A 166 12.77 -4.25 -14.86
N THR A 167 13.63 -4.07 -13.85
CA THR A 167 14.64 -5.07 -13.48
C THR A 167 13.96 -6.32 -12.93
N TYR A 168 12.99 -6.16 -12.02
CA TYR A 168 12.24 -7.29 -11.45
C TYR A 168 11.39 -8.00 -12.50
N LEU A 169 10.67 -7.28 -13.36
CA LEU A 169 9.91 -7.88 -14.46
C LEU A 169 10.79 -8.71 -15.40
N LYS A 170 12.02 -8.26 -15.68
CA LYS A 170 12.98 -9.04 -16.49
C LYS A 170 13.49 -10.26 -15.73
N ALA A 171 13.90 -10.08 -14.48
CA ALA A 171 14.46 -11.15 -13.65
C ALA A 171 13.47 -12.31 -13.43
N THR A 172 12.17 -12.02 -13.38
CA THR A 172 11.11 -13.04 -13.24
C THR A 172 10.49 -13.49 -14.56
N ALA A 173 11.03 -13.05 -15.70
CA ALA A 173 10.52 -13.31 -17.05
C ALA A 173 9.08 -12.82 -17.32
N LEU A 174 8.55 -11.93 -16.47
CA LEU A 174 7.21 -11.34 -16.60
C LEU A 174 7.14 -10.15 -17.56
N ALA A 175 8.28 -9.59 -17.97
CA ALA A 175 8.38 -8.50 -18.96
C ALA A 175 7.80 -8.85 -20.35
N LYS A 176 7.54 -10.14 -20.62
CA LYS A 176 6.82 -10.58 -21.82
C LYS A 176 5.32 -10.29 -21.76
N TYR A 177 4.74 -10.24 -20.55
CA TYR A 177 3.32 -9.98 -20.32
C TYR A 177 3.02 -8.55 -19.88
N PHE A 178 3.92 -7.94 -19.10
CA PHE A 178 3.68 -6.64 -18.50
C PHE A 178 4.68 -5.59 -18.97
N GLU A 179 4.19 -4.35 -19.06
CA GLU A 179 5.01 -3.15 -19.18
C GLU A 179 4.45 -2.02 -18.31
N ILE A 180 5.27 -1.02 -18.02
CA ILE A 180 4.85 0.15 -17.24
C ILE A 180 3.99 1.05 -18.14
N ASP A 181 2.73 1.27 -17.74
CA ASP A 181 1.81 2.23 -18.37
C ASP A 181 1.99 3.63 -17.76
N GLU A 182 2.00 3.70 -16.43
CA GLU A 182 2.07 4.96 -15.67
C GLU A 182 2.97 4.78 -14.44
N ILE A 183 3.71 5.83 -14.08
CA ILE A 183 4.35 5.97 -12.78
C ILE A 183 3.84 7.27 -12.17
N ARG A 184 3.33 7.20 -10.93
CA ARG A 184 3.04 8.35 -10.09
C ARG A 184 4.10 8.44 -9.02
N GLU A 185 5.19 9.12 -9.33
CA GLU A 185 6.43 9.07 -8.57
C GLU A 185 6.26 9.51 -7.11
N PHE A 186 5.55 10.61 -6.84
CA PHE A 186 5.36 11.08 -5.47
C PHE A 186 4.40 10.23 -4.64
N ASN A 187 3.62 9.36 -5.27
CA ASN A 187 2.78 8.39 -4.59
C ASN A 187 3.43 7.00 -4.51
N MET A 188 4.64 6.84 -5.09
CA MET A 188 5.32 5.55 -5.22
C MET A 188 4.40 4.49 -5.89
N LEU A 189 3.56 4.90 -6.85
CA LEU A 189 2.63 4.00 -7.53
C LEU A 189 3.09 3.71 -8.95
N VAL A 190 3.06 2.44 -9.33
CA VAL A 190 3.29 1.97 -10.70
C VAL A 190 2.05 1.25 -11.20
N ILE A 191 1.61 1.65 -12.38
CA ILE A 191 0.53 0.99 -13.10
C ILE A 191 1.14 0.19 -14.23
N LEU A 192 0.94 -1.14 -14.19
CA LEU A 192 1.35 -2.05 -15.23
C LEU A 192 0.20 -2.27 -16.21
N ARG A 193 0.51 -2.29 -17.50
CA ARG A 193 -0.40 -2.72 -18.57
C ARG A 193 -0.03 -4.13 -19.00
N ASN A 194 -1.07 -4.96 -19.18
CA ASN A 194 -0.96 -6.22 -19.89
C ASN A 194 -0.76 -5.97 -21.39
N LYS A 195 0.37 -6.42 -21.93
CA LYS A 195 0.76 -6.27 -23.33
C LYS A 195 -0.09 -7.06 -24.31
N LEU A 196 -0.82 -8.07 -23.83
CA LEU A 196 -1.69 -8.92 -24.65
C LEU A 196 -3.04 -8.27 -24.96
N ASN A 197 -3.35 -7.10 -24.38
CA ASN A 197 -4.63 -6.40 -24.55
C ASN A 197 -5.85 -7.31 -24.30
N ILE A 198 -5.76 -8.15 -23.27
CA ILE A 198 -6.86 -8.99 -22.79
C ILE A 198 -7.23 -8.56 -21.35
N PRO A 199 -8.41 -8.94 -20.83
CA PRO A 199 -8.74 -8.75 -19.42
C PRO A 199 -7.66 -9.37 -18.51
N ASN A 200 -7.36 -8.71 -17.39
CA ASN A 200 -6.38 -9.23 -16.44
C ASN A 200 -6.80 -10.58 -15.86
N SER A 201 -8.10 -10.79 -15.60
CA SER A 201 -8.63 -12.10 -15.18
C SER A 201 -8.17 -13.22 -16.12
N LYS A 202 -8.34 -13.02 -17.43
CA LYS A 202 -7.92 -13.98 -18.45
C LYS A 202 -6.41 -14.22 -18.45
N LEU A 203 -5.60 -13.17 -18.24
CA LEU A 203 -4.15 -13.31 -18.14
C LEU A 203 -3.76 -14.20 -16.94
N PHE A 204 -4.29 -13.92 -15.76
CA PHE A 204 -3.94 -14.64 -14.52
C PHE A 204 -4.53 -16.06 -14.46
N GLU A 205 -5.75 -16.26 -14.98
CA GLU A 205 -6.47 -17.54 -14.88
C GLU A 205 -6.08 -18.53 -16.00
N GLU A 206 -5.81 -18.05 -17.23
CA GLU A 206 -5.63 -18.94 -18.39
C GLU A 206 -4.23 -18.91 -19.01
N ILE A 207 -3.47 -17.82 -18.87
CA ILE A 207 -2.23 -17.60 -19.63
C ILE A 207 -0.99 -17.76 -18.78
N LEU A 208 -0.96 -17.18 -17.58
CA LEU A 208 0.17 -17.31 -16.68
C LEU A 208 0.20 -18.70 -16.07
N SER A 209 1.38 -19.31 -16.04
CA SER A 209 1.59 -20.53 -15.26
C SER A 209 1.45 -20.23 -13.76
N SER A 210 1.20 -21.26 -12.95
CA SER A 210 1.15 -21.11 -11.48
C SER A 210 2.43 -20.48 -10.92
N GLU A 211 3.59 -20.83 -11.48
CA GLU A 211 4.88 -20.27 -11.07
C GLU A 211 5.00 -18.77 -11.43
N GLU A 212 4.50 -18.37 -12.60
CA GLU A 212 4.50 -16.97 -13.03
C GLU A 212 3.53 -16.12 -12.20
N ASN A 213 2.37 -16.68 -11.85
CA ASN A 213 1.42 -16.07 -10.92
C ASN A 213 2.05 -15.84 -9.55
N GLU A 214 2.70 -16.86 -8.98
CA GLU A 214 3.39 -16.75 -7.69
C GLU A 214 4.49 -15.68 -7.72
N LYS A 215 5.36 -15.72 -8.73
CA LYS A 215 6.41 -14.71 -8.92
C LYS A 215 5.84 -13.30 -9.01
N TYR A 216 4.72 -13.13 -9.69
CA TYR A 216 4.07 -11.83 -9.82
C TYR A 216 3.60 -11.28 -8.47
N TYR A 217 2.86 -12.08 -7.70
CA TYR A 217 2.39 -11.67 -6.38
C TYR A 217 3.55 -11.45 -5.39
N MET A 218 4.59 -12.28 -5.46
CA MET A 218 5.81 -12.06 -4.67
C MET A 218 6.49 -10.74 -5.00
N ILE A 219 6.59 -10.38 -6.29
CA ILE A 219 7.14 -9.08 -6.72
C ILE A 219 6.31 -7.92 -6.15
N LYS A 220 4.98 -8.00 -6.24
CA LYS A 220 4.09 -6.95 -5.68
C LYS A 220 4.31 -6.79 -4.18
N ALA A 221 4.33 -7.89 -3.44
CA ALA A 221 4.58 -7.88 -2.00
C ALA A 221 5.96 -7.31 -1.68
N TYR A 222 7.00 -7.73 -2.41
CA TYR A 222 8.36 -7.24 -2.21
C TYR A 222 8.50 -5.74 -2.48
N PHE A 223 7.86 -5.23 -3.54
CA PHE A 223 7.90 -3.79 -3.86
C PHE A 223 7.27 -2.92 -2.78
N ILE A 224 6.12 -3.32 -2.27
CA ILE A 224 5.42 -2.53 -1.26
C ILE A 224 6.08 -2.65 0.12
N THR A 225 6.70 -3.78 0.47
CA THR A 225 7.37 -3.96 1.76
C THR A 225 8.75 -3.32 1.81
N GLU A 226 9.58 -3.51 0.80
CA GLU A 226 10.98 -3.06 0.81
C GLU A 226 11.17 -1.66 0.24
N PHE A 227 10.37 -1.31 -0.76
CA PHE A 227 10.54 -0.05 -1.49
C PHE A 227 9.38 0.92 -1.32
N ALA A 228 8.34 0.52 -0.58
CA ALA A 228 7.08 1.27 -0.47
C ALA A 228 6.47 1.62 -1.85
N ILE A 229 6.76 0.81 -2.87
CA ILE A 229 6.21 0.97 -4.22
C ILE A 229 4.95 0.11 -4.34
N ALA A 230 3.81 0.74 -4.57
CA ALA A 230 2.59 0.04 -4.92
C ALA A 230 2.62 -0.30 -6.42
N VAL A 231 2.39 -1.57 -6.75
CA VAL A 231 2.23 -2.03 -8.13
C VAL A 231 0.78 -2.44 -8.33
N VAL A 232 0.12 -1.86 -9.34
CA VAL A 232 -1.26 -2.18 -9.70
C VAL A 232 -1.36 -2.43 -11.19
N GLU A 233 -2.39 -3.16 -11.59
CA GLU A 233 -2.68 -3.49 -12.97
C GLU A 233 -3.72 -2.52 -13.51
N LYS A 234 -3.52 -2.07 -14.74
CA LYS A 234 -4.57 -1.43 -15.51
C LYS A 234 -5.40 -2.53 -16.15
N ASP A 235 -6.70 -2.55 -15.87
CA ASP A 235 -7.61 -3.38 -16.65
C ASP A 235 -7.64 -2.89 -18.10
N SER A 236 -7.36 -3.81 -19.01
CA SER A 236 -7.44 -3.60 -20.45
C SER A 236 -8.82 -4.02 -20.96
N VAL A 237 -9.89 -3.37 -20.47
CA VAL A 237 -11.22 -3.20 -21.09
C VAL A 237 -11.88 -1.96 -20.51
#